data_AF-A0A3M1WT84-F1
#
_entry.id   AF-A0A3M1WT84-F1
#
_cell.length_a   1.000
_cell.length_b   1.000
_cell.length_c   1.000
_cell.angle_alpha   90.00
_cell.angle_beta   90.00
_cell.angle_gamma   90.00
#
_symmetry.space_group_name_H-M   'P 1'
#
loop_
_entity.id
_entity.type
_entity.pdbx_description
1 polymer ?
#
loop_
_entity_poly.entity_id
_entity_poly.type
_entity_poly.pdbx_seq_one_letter_code
_entity_poly.pdbx_strand_id
1 'polypeptide(L)'
;MSVSCAKRATTKGEGEMATKPEVVSSRPEIKGEKVEEIKEEVIKPEEGQVTETEMAKAEEAGREMMAKEEITFEDIHFDFDKYFIRDDAKPILEKLGKYLLENPSVKVLIEGHCDERGTNEYNMALGEKRAQAAKNYLVGLGVSPDRIDTISYGEERPLDPRHNEEAWAKNRRAHFNILR
;
A
#
# COMPACT_ATOMS: atom_id res chain seq x y z
N MET A 1 40.32 21.71 34.67
CA MET A 1 39.79 23.09 34.45
C MET A 1 40.07 23.46 33.00
N SER A 2 39.17 24.19 32.34
CA SER A 2 39.39 24.86 31.02
C SER A 2 39.65 23.92 29.82
N VAL A 3 39.13 24.11 28.59
CA VAL A 3 38.03 24.88 27.95
C VAL A 3 37.70 24.12 26.64
N SER A 4 36.60 24.27 25.89
CA SER A 4 35.47 25.23 25.90
C SER A 4 34.14 24.49 25.56
N CYS A 5 33.13 25.17 25.01
CA CYS A 5 31.87 24.58 24.54
C CYS A 5 31.40 25.17 23.18
N ALA A 6 30.50 24.43 22.51
CA ALA A 6 29.55 24.83 21.46
C ALA A 6 30.06 25.41 20.10
N LYS A 7 29.67 24.75 19.01
CA LYS A 7 28.54 25.25 18.17
C LYS A 7 27.97 24.20 17.20
N ARG A 8 26.66 24.28 16.97
CA ARG A 8 25.85 23.63 15.91
C ARG A 8 24.64 24.57 15.63
N ALA A 9 23.84 24.29 14.59
CA ALA A 9 22.72 25.12 14.08
C ALA A 9 23.18 26.38 13.27
N THR A 10 22.48 26.86 12.22
CA THR A 10 21.19 26.42 11.62
C THR A 10 21.03 26.82 10.13
N THR A 11 20.33 25.94 9.39
CA THR A 11 19.46 26.10 8.19
C THR A 11 19.26 27.44 7.44
N LYS A 12 19.28 27.34 6.10
CA LYS A 12 18.32 27.91 5.10
C LYS A 12 18.12 26.84 3.99
N GLY A 13 17.07 26.77 3.17
CA GLY A 13 16.19 27.83 2.62
C GLY A 13 16.91 28.53 1.44
N GLU A 14 16.35 29.09 0.39
CA GLU A 14 15.01 29.16 -0.23
C GLU A 14 15.21 28.68 -1.72
N GLY A 15 14.30 28.32 -2.63
CA GLY A 15 12.89 28.65 -2.95
C GLY A 15 12.82 29.39 -4.32
N GLU A 16 12.06 29.01 -5.38
CA GLU A 16 11.16 27.87 -5.64
C GLU A 16 10.92 27.62 -7.18
N MET A 17 10.20 26.54 -7.54
CA MET A 17 9.74 26.01 -8.86
C MET A 17 8.77 26.89 -9.72
N ALA A 18 8.76 26.66 -11.05
CA ALA A 18 7.70 26.89 -12.07
C ALA A 18 6.89 28.23 -12.20
N THR A 19 7.32 29.07 -13.15
CA THR A 19 6.52 29.67 -14.26
C THR A 19 5.05 30.15 -14.07
N LYS A 20 4.78 31.45 -14.24
CA LYS A 20 3.55 32.02 -14.86
C LYS A 20 3.81 33.45 -15.39
N PRO A 21 3.25 33.84 -16.57
CA PRO A 21 2.07 34.73 -16.68
C PRO A 21 0.91 34.04 -17.47
N GLU A 22 -0.39 34.44 -17.48
CA GLU A 22 -1.07 35.69 -17.93
C GLU A 22 -0.96 35.94 -19.46
N VAL A 23 -1.97 36.44 -20.22
CA VAL A 23 -3.33 36.96 -19.93
C VAL A 23 -4.23 37.01 -21.21
N VAL A 24 -5.57 37.15 -21.08
CA VAL A 24 -6.59 37.64 -22.08
C VAL A 24 -6.61 37.02 -23.52
N SER A 25 -7.68 36.33 -23.96
CA SER A 25 -9.01 36.83 -24.42
C SER A 25 -9.03 37.72 -25.70
N SER A 26 -9.48 37.17 -26.84
CA SER A 26 -10.24 37.93 -27.86
C SER A 26 -11.06 37.02 -28.79
N ARG A 27 -12.17 37.55 -29.32
CA ARG A 27 -13.16 36.88 -30.21
C ARG A 27 -13.32 37.71 -31.50
N PRO A 28 -13.47 37.07 -32.66
CA PRO A 28 -14.58 37.40 -33.58
C PRO A 28 -15.28 36.11 -34.06
N GLU A 29 -16.59 36.01 -34.28
CA GLU A 29 -17.56 36.87 -35.01
C GLU A 29 -17.32 36.99 -36.52
N ILE A 30 -18.06 36.17 -37.28
CA ILE A 30 -18.57 36.50 -38.61
C ILE A 30 -20.07 36.12 -38.62
N LYS A 31 -20.91 36.84 -39.37
CA LYS A 31 -22.37 36.70 -39.38
C LYS A 31 -22.84 35.77 -40.51
N GLY A 32 -24.02 35.16 -40.33
CA GLY A 32 -24.53 34.11 -41.21
C GLY A 32 -25.41 34.58 -42.37
N GLU A 33 -26.02 33.61 -43.05
CA GLU A 33 -27.07 33.77 -44.07
C GLU A 33 -28.11 32.64 -43.91
N LYS A 34 -29.29 32.72 -44.55
CA LYS A 34 -30.48 31.92 -44.21
C LYS A 34 -31.24 31.39 -45.42
N VAL A 35 -31.41 30.06 -45.49
CA VAL A 35 -32.49 29.24 -46.11
C VAL A 35 -32.34 27.82 -45.53
N GLU A 36 -33.34 27.06 -45.07
CA GLU A 36 -34.57 26.55 -45.73
C GLU A 36 -34.26 25.65 -46.95
N GLU A 37 -34.84 24.46 -47.14
CA GLU A 37 -35.71 23.61 -46.30
C GLU A 37 -35.76 22.21 -46.96
N ILE A 38 -35.39 21.11 -46.29
CA ILE A 38 -35.87 19.76 -46.68
C ILE A 38 -35.78 18.72 -45.55
N LYS A 39 -36.97 18.40 -45.01
CA LYS A 39 -37.52 17.07 -44.67
C LYS A 39 -36.80 16.15 -43.68
N GLU A 40 -37.57 15.72 -42.69
CA GLU A 40 -37.32 14.55 -41.85
C GLU A 40 -37.24 13.26 -42.69
N GLU A 41 -36.32 12.37 -42.35
CA GLU A 41 -36.51 10.94 -42.54
C GLU A 41 -36.16 10.24 -41.22
N VAL A 42 -37.15 9.60 -40.59
CA VAL A 42 -37.06 9.14 -39.19
C VAL A 42 -36.34 7.80 -39.12
N ILE A 43 -35.01 7.85 -39.09
CA ILE A 43 -34.16 6.68 -38.79
C ILE A 43 -33.99 6.60 -37.28
N LYS A 44 -34.65 5.62 -36.65
CA LYS A 44 -34.55 5.38 -35.21
C LYS A 44 -33.15 4.84 -34.87
N PRO A 45 -32.40 5.44 -33.93
CA PRO A 45 -31.36 4.70 -33.24
C PRO A 45 -32.04 3.69 -32.30
N GLU A 46 -31.76 2.39 -32.46
CA GLU A 46 -32.05 1.44 -31.38
C GLU A 46 -31.09 1.74 -30.23
N GLU A 47 -31.64 1.95 -29.04
CA GLU A 47 -30.87 2.18 -27.81
C GLU A 47 -30.24 0.85 -27.38
N GLY A 48 -29.04 0.58 -27.92
CA GLY A 48 -28.22 -0.57 -27.54
C GLY A 48 -27.82 -0.48 -26.06
N GLN A 49 -28.64 -1.09 -25.20
CA GLN A 49 -28.41 -1.16 -23.76
C GLN A 49 -27.16 -2.00 -23.46
N VAL A 50 -26.01 -1.34 -23.34
CA VAL A 50 -24.84 -1.94 -22.67
C VAL A 50 -25.24 -2.28 -21.23
N THR A 51 -25.19 -3.56 -20.87
CA THR A 51 -25.77 -3.99 -19.60
C THR A 51 -24.78 -3.74 -18.47
N GLU A 52 -25.25 -3.25 -17.31
CA GLU A 52 -24.41 -3.05 -16.11
C GLU A 52 -23.69 -4.36 -15.70
N THR A 53 -24.32 -5.50 -16.00
CA THR A 53 -23.79 -6.86 -15.89
C THR A 53 -22.43 -7.06 -16.57
N GLU A 54 -22.19 -6.46 -17.74
CA GLU A 54 -20.97 -6.67 -18.51
C GLU A 54 -19.80 -5.86 -17.94
N MET A 55 -20.06 -4.69 -17.37
CA MET A 55 -19.04 -3.90 -16.66
C MET A 55 -18.63 -4.57 -15.35
N ALA A 56 -19.60 -5.03 -14.54
CA ALA A 56 -19.33 -5.76 -13.31
C ALA A 56 -18.49 -7.03 -13.56
N LYS A 57 -18.84 -7.79 -14.60
CA LYS A 57 -18.12 -9.01 -14.99
C LYS A 57 -16.72 -8.76 -15.54
N ALA A 58 -16.47 -7.59 -16.14
CA ALA A 58 -15.14 -7.17 -16.55
C ALA A 58 -14.25 -6.77 -15.36
N GLU A 59 -14.81 -6.16 -14.31
CA GLU A 59 -14.07 -5.84 -13.08
C GLU A 59 -13.75 -7.11 -12.26
N GLU A 60 -14.69 -8.06 -12.18
CA GLU A 60 -14.50 -9.36 -11.53
C GLU A 60 -13.43 -10.18 -12.25
N ALA A 61 -13.53 -10.35 -13.58
CA ALA A 61 -12.52 -11.04 -14.38
C ALA A 61 -11.15 -10.32 -14.35
N GLY A 62 -11.13 -8.99 -14.26
CA GLY A 62 -9.91 -8.20 -14.07
C GLY A 62 -9.19 -8.49 -12.75
N ARG A 63 -9.91 -8.96 -11.73
CA ARG A 63 -9.36 -9.38 -10.44
C ARG A 63 -8.86 -10.83 -10.45
N GLU A 64 -9.43 -11.70 -11.29
CA GLU A 64 -9.01 -13.10 -11.43
C GLU A 64 -7.84 -13.31 -12.41
N MET A 65 -7.63 -12.41 -13.38
CA MET A 65 -6.65 -12.60 -14.47
C MET A 65 -5.16 -12.52 -14.04
N MET A 66 -4.87 -12.25 -12.77
CA MET A 66 -3.51 -12.25 -12.20
C MET A 66 -3.21 -13.49 -11.34
N ALA A 67 -3.83 -14.64 -11.64
CA ALA A 67 -3.49 -15.96 -11.08
C ALA A 67 -2.10 -16.49 -11.54
N LYS A 68 -1.06 -15.69 -11.33
CA LYS A 68 0.31 -16.19 -11.08
C LYS A 68 0.24 -17.07 -9.82
N GLU A 69 1.12 -18.06 -9.72
CA GLU A 69 1.32 -18.79 -8.45
C GLU A 69 2.10 -17.89 -7.47
N GLU A 70 1.37 -16.95 -6.86
CA GLU A 70 1.82 -16.17 -5.72
C GLU A 70 1.97 -17.12 -4.52
N ILE A 71 3.22 -17.37 -4.12
CA ILE A 71 3.49 -18.20 -2.94
C ILE A 71 3.27 -17.30 -1.73
N THR A 72 2.03 -17.29 -1.26
CA THR A 72 1.64 -16.65 -0.01
C THR A 72 2.20 -17.43 1.18
N PHE A 73 2.52 -16.69 2.25
CA PHE A 73 2.90 -17.25 3.53
C PHE A 73 1.84 -16.88 4.57
N GLU A 74 1.77 -17.67 5.64
CA GLU A 74 0.83 -17.42 6.74
C GLU A 74 1.30 -16.21 7.56
N ASP A 75 0.36 -15.34 7.96
CA ASP A 75 0.69 -14.15 8.74
C ASP A 75 1.04 -14.52 10.20
N ILE A 76 2.12 -13.94 10.73
CA ILE A 76 2.46 -14.11 12.15
C ILE A 76 1.71 -13.10 13.00
N HIS A 77 1.23 -13.55 14.17
CA HIS A 77 0.38 -12.76 15.04
C HIS A 77 1.11 -12.35 16.33
N PHE A 78 0.65 -11.28 16.98
CA PHE A 78 1.29 -10.68 18.16
C PHE A 78 0.30 -10.45 19.31
N ASP A 79 0.80 -10.52 20.54
CA ASP A 79 0.05 -10.11 21.73
C ASP A 79 -0.23 -8.59 21.72
N PHE A 80 -1.25 -8.18 22.48
CA PHE A 80 -1.51 -6.76 22.76
C PHE A 80 -0.27 -6.07 23.34
N ASP A 81 0.03 -4.88 22.81
CA ASP A 81 1.19 -4.04 23.12
C ASP A 81 2.57 -4.71 23.03
N LYS A 82 2.70 -5.82 22.28
CA LYS A 82 4.00 -6.52 22.06
C LYS A 82 4.37 -6.62 20.59
N TYR A 83 5.68 -6.76 20.38
CA TYR A 83 6.35 -7.04 19.10
C TYR A 83 7.27 -8.27 19.16
N PHE A 84 7.18 -9.07 20.24
CA PHE A 84 7.96 -10.29 20.38
C PHE A 84 7.40 -11.43 19.51
N ILE A 85 8.28 -12.18 18.85
CA ILE A 85 7.91 -13.39 18.11
C ILE A 85 7.47 -14.48 19.09
N ARG A 86 6.19 -14.86 19.01
CA ARG A 86 5.59 -15.96 19.77
C ARG A 86 6.07 -17.32 19.27
N ASP A 87 5.93 -18.37 20.08
CA ASP A 87 6.37 -19.73 19.72
C ASP A 87 5.59 -20.34 18.54
N ASP A 88 4.33 -19.96 18.34
CA ASP A 88 3.51 -20.36 17.19
C ASP A 88 3.92 -19.68 15.87
N ALA A 89 4.51 -18.48 15.94
CA ALA A 89 5.05 -17.77 14.78
C ALA A 89 6.39 -18.33 14.26
N LYS A 90 7.15 -19.04 15.10
CA LYS A 90 8.48 -19.60 14.76
C LYS A 90 8.47 -20.57 13.56
N PRO A 91 7.63 -21.63 13.51
CA PRO A 91 7.63 -22.56 12.38
C PRO A 91 7.23 -21.89 11.05
N ILE A 92 6.41 -20.84 11.09
CA ILE A 92 6.05 -20.04 9.90
C ILE A 92 7.28 -19.27 9.38
N LEU A 93 8.01 -18.60 10.28
CA LEU A 93 9.25 -17.89 9.95
C LEU A 93 10.37 -18.84 9.49
N GLU A 94 10.45 -20.06 10.03
CA GLU A 94 11.40 -21.08 9.60
C GLU A 94 11.09 -21.61 8.19
N LYS A 95 9.80 -21.85 7.89
CA LYS A 95 9.30 -22.20 6.55
C LYS A 95 9.62 -21.10 5.53
N LEU A 96 9.41 -19.83 5.89
CA LEU A 96 9.74 -18.67 5.05
C LEU A 96 11.26 -18.48 4.89
N GLY A 97 12.02 -18.56 5.97
CA GLY A 97 13.48 -18.43 5.95
C GLY A 97 14.13 -19.50 5.08
N LYS A 98 13.69 -20.76 5.21
CA LYS A 98 14.11 -21.86 4.32
C LYS A 98 13.81 -21.55 2.86
N TYR A 99 12.57 -21.15 2.52
CA TYR A 99 12.19 -20.80 1.15
C TYR A 99 13.08 -19.69 0.56
N LEU A 100 13.38 -18.65 1.34
CA LEU A 100 14.25 -17.55 0.93
C LEU A 100 15.71 -18.00 0.73
N LEU A 101 16.22 -18.94 1.53
CA LEU A 101 17.53 -19.54 1.33
C LEU A 101 17.60 -20.41 0.06
N GLU A 102 16.54 -21.20 -0.20
CA GLU A 102 16.43 -22.06 -1.39
C GLU A 102 16.23 -21.26 -2.69
N ASN A 103 15.77 -19.99 -2.61
CA ASN A 103 15.46 -19.14 -3.76
C ASN A 103 16.21 -17.79 -3.68
N PRO A 104 17.53 -17.72 -3.97
CA PRO A 104 18.36 -16.54 -3.69
C PRO A 104 17.97 -15.23 -4.40
N SER A 105 17.24 -15.30 -5.52
CA SER A 105 16.76 -14.14 -6.29
C SER A 105 15.54 -13.44 -5.66
N VAL A 106 14.77 -14.15 -4.84
CA VAL A 106 13.51 -13.66 -4.26
C VAL A 106 13.78 -12.61 -3.19
N LYS A 107 12.93 -11.59 -3.09
CA LYS A 107 12.88 -10.66 -1.95
C LYS A 107 11.54 -10.81 -1.20
N VAL A 108 11.47 -10.28 0.01
CA VAL A 108 10.23 -10.20 0.80
C VAL A 108 10.06 -8.79 1.37
N LEU A 109 8.85 -8.26 1.27
CA LEU A 109 8.40 -7.10 2.03
C LEU A 109 7.61 -7.62 3.24
N ILE A 110 7.98 -7.16 4.43
CA ILE A 110 7.24 -7.46 5.66
C ILE A 110 6.39 -6.24 6.02
N GLU A 111 5.07 -6.43 6.04
CA GLU A 111 4.09 -5.39 6.34
C GLU A 111 3.61 -5.53 7.80
N GLY A 112 3.89 -4.52 8.64
CA GLY A 112 3.59 -4.53 10.08
C GLY A 112 2.27 -3.84 10.44
N HIS A 113 1.35 -4.55 11.09
CA HIS A 113 0.00 -4.09 11.44
C HIS A 113 -0.26 -4.09 12.96
N CYS A 114 -1.24 -3.29 13.36
CA CYS A 114 -1.72 -3.08 14.72
C CYS A 114 -3.25 -3.14 14.80
N ASP A 115 -3.77 -3.20 16.02
CA ASP A 115 -5.19 -2.93 16.27
C ASP A 115 -5.40 -1.43 16.57
N GLU A 116 -6.64 -0.95 16.41
CA GLU A 116 -7.07 0.45 16.45
C GLU A 116 -6.90 1.18 17.81
N ARG A 117 -6.29 0.53 18.80
CA ARG A 117 -6.18 1.04 20.17
C ARG A 117 -4.85 1.78 20.36
N GLY A 118 -4.85 3.09 20.14
CA GLY A 118 -3.69 3.93 20.39
C GLY A 118 -3.85 5.34 19.83
N THR A 119 -2.72 5.93 19.44
CA THR A 119 -2.71 6.95 18.38
C THR A 119 -2.07 6.32 17.14
N ASN A 120 -2.37 6.88 15.97
CA ASN A 120 -1.83 6.41 14.71
C ASN A 120 -0.31 6.32 14.74
N GLU A 121 0.38 7.36 15.23
CA GLU A 121 1.85 7.42 15.33
C GLU A 121 2.43 6.35 16.27
N TYR A 122 1.72 6.03 17.36
CA TYR A 122 2.09 4.92 18.24
C TYR A 122 1.98 3.59 17.50
N ASN A 123 0.86 3.37 16.82
CA ASN A 123 0.60 2.14 16.07
C ASN A 123 1.53 1.98 14.85
N MET A 124 1.92 3.07 14.18
CA MET A 124 2.98 3.06 13.16
C MET A 124 4.31 2.58 13.75
N ALA A 125 4.72 3.13 14.90
CA ALA A 125 5.96 2.78 15.58
C ALA A 125 5.95 1.36 16.19
N LEU A 126 4.78 0.82 16.55
CA LEU A 126 4.61 -0.55 17.02
C LEU A 126 4.61 -1.55 15.85
N GLY A 127 3.94 -1.23 14.74
CA GLY A 127 3.95 -2.04 13.51
C GLY A 127 5.35 -2.16 12.91
N GLU A 128 6.14 -1.07 12.92
CA GLU A 128 7.53 -1.09 12.46
C GLU A 128 8.40 -2.02 13.34
N LYS A 129 8.23 -1.98 14.67
CA LYS A 129 8.91 -2.92 15.58
C LYS A 129 8.52 -4.39 15.31
N ARG A 130 7.28 -4.67 14.90
CA ARG A 130 6.82 -6.01 14.51
C ARG A 130 7.47 -6.48 13.22
N ALA A 131 7.50 -5.65 12.19
CA ALA A 131 8.18 -5.95 10.93
C ALA A 131 9.70 -6.14 11.13
N GLN A 132 10.34 -5.28 11.95
CA GLN A 132 11.74 -5.43 12.33
C GLN A 132 12.02 -6.70 13.14
N ALA A 133 11.13 -7.09 14.07
CA ALA A 133 11.29 -8.34 14.83
C ALA A 133 11.26 -9.57 13.91
N ALA A 134 10.36 -9.60 12.93
CA ALA A 134 10.29 -10.64 11.91
C ALA A 134 11.53 -10.65 11.01
N LYS A 135 11.97 -9.48 10.52
CA LYS A 135 13.23 -9.33 9.76
C LYS A 135 14.43 -9.86 10.54
N ASN A 136 14.56 -9.50 11.82
CA ASN A 136 15.66 -9.94 12.67
C ASN A 136 15.65 -11.46 12.91
N TYR A 137 14.48 -12.10 12.99
CA TYR A 137 14.38 -13.57 13.06
C TYR A 137 14.87 -14.22 11.76
N LEU A 138 14.40 -13.75 10.60
CA LEU A 138 14.83 -14.27 9.28
C LEU A 138 16.33 -14.06 9.02
N VAL A 139 16.90 -12.93 9.45
CA VAL A 139 18.36 -12.68 9.42
C VAL A 139 19.09 -13.64 10.36
N GLY A 140 18.52 -13.95 11.53
CA GLY A 140 19.03 -14.98 12.45
C GLY A 140 19.02 -16.40 11.86
N LEU A 141 18.13 -16.69 10.91
CA LEU A 141 18.13 -17.92 10.10
C LEU A 141 19.13 -17.89 8.93
N GLY A 142 19.84 -16.77 8.72
CA GLY A 142 20.85 -16.62 7.66
C GLY A 142 20.37 -15.95 6.37
N VAL A 143 19.14 -15.43 6.31
CA VAL A 143 18.67 -14.65 5.14
C VAL A 143 19.36 -13.29 5.11
N SER A 144 19.87 -12.87 3.95
CA SER A 144 20.52 -11.55 3.83
C SER A 144 19.54 -10.40 4.11
N PRO A 145 19.90 -9.40 4.95
CA PRO A 145 19.03 -8.27 5.28
C PRO A 145 18.69 -7.37 4.08
N ASP A 146 19.46 -7.44 2.99
CA ASP A 146 19.24 -6.67 1.74
C ASP A 146 18.11 -7.27 0.86
N ARG A 147 17.60 -8.44 1.25
CA ARG A 147 16.47 -9.14 0.61
C ARG A 147 15.16 -9.03 1.39
N ILE A 148 15.18 -8.36 2.54
CA ILE A 148 14.04 -8.21 3.44
C ILE A 148 13.77 -6.72 3.61
N ASP A 149 12.76 -6.19 2.93
CA ASP A 149 12.29 -4.83 3.12
C ASP A 149 11.20 -4.82 4.22
N THR A 150 11.05 -3.71 4.95
CA THR A 150 10.04 -3.56 6.01
C THR A 150 9.21 -2.31 5.77
N ILE A 151 7.90 -2.41 6.02
CA ILE A 151 6.97 -1.29 6.07
C ILE A 151 6.01 -1.49 7.24
N SER A 152 5.55 -0.39 7.83
CA SER A 152 4.46 -0.39 8.80
C SER A 152 3.23 0.23 8.16
N TYR A 153 2.05 -0.31 8.46
CA TYR A 153 0.75 0.32 8.18
C TYR A 153 -0.01 0.65 9.47
N GLY A 154 0.51 0.30 10.64
CA GLY A 154 -0.15 0.55 11.92
C GLY A 154 -1.60 0.06 11.91
N GLU A 155 -2.53 0.97 12.14
CA GLU A 155 -3.98 0.73 12.15
C GLU A 155 -4.69 1.00 10.80
N GLU A 156 -4.01 1.59 9.80
CA GLU A 156 -4.59 2.03 8.51
C GLU A 156 -5.14 0.87 7.65
N ARG A 157 -4.69 -0.36 7.90
CA ARG A 157 -5.05 -1.56 7.12
C ARG A 157 -5.47 -2.72 8.03
N PRO A 158 -6.67 -2.66 8.63
CA PRO A 158 -7.25 -3.78 9.37
C PRO A 158 -7.63 -4.92 8.41
N LEU A 159 -7.50 -6.16 8.88
CA LEU A 159 -8.01 -7.37 8.20
C LEU A 159 -9.45 -7.69 8.63
N ASP A 160 -9.76 -7.46 9.90
CA ASP A 160 -11.11 -7.56 10.44
C ASP A 160 -11.49 -6.18 11.03
N PRO A 161 -12.40 -5.41 10.42
CA PRO A 161 -12.72 -4.03 10.82
C PRO A 161 -13.67 -3.96 12.04
N ARG A 162 -13.87 -5.07 12.77
CA ARG A 162 -14.75 -5.10 13.95
C ARG A 162 -14.02 -4.62 15.20
N HIS A 163 -14.75 -3.92 16.06
CA HIS A 163 -14.24 -3.37 17.32
C HIS A 163 -14.31 -4.40 18.46
N ASN A 164 -13.62 -5.53 18.33
CA ASN A 164 -13.57 -6.58 19.37
C ASN A 164 -12.21 -7.32 19.41
N GLU A 165 -11.92 -8.03 20.50
CA GLU A 165 -10.61 -8.66 20.69
C GLU A 165 -10.32 -9.82 19.71
N GLU A 166 -11.33 -10.45 19.13
CA GLU A 166 -11.13 -11.44 18.05
C GLU A 166 -10.60 -10.80 16.77
N ALA A 167 -11.08 -9.60 16.44
CA ALA A 167 -10.64 -8.81 15.30
C ALA A 167 -9.31 -8.11 15.57
N TRP A 168 -9.14 -7.52 16.77
CA TRP A 168 -7.88 -6.94 17.21
C TRP A 168 -6.75 -7.97 17.21
N ALA A 169 -7.02 -9.23 17.62
CA ALA A 169 -6.06 -10.32 17.53
C ALA A 169 -5.57 -10.58 16.10
N LYS A 170 -6.48 -10.57 15.10
CA LYS A 170 -6.13 -10.69 13.65
C LYS A 170 -5.38 -9.45 13.13
N ASN A 171 -5.71 -8.26 13.62
CA ASN A 171 -5.11 -7.02 13.16
C ASN A 171 -3.67 -6.83 13.68
N ARG A 172 -3.34 -7.35 14.87
CA ARG A 172 -1.97 -7.43 15.40
C ARG A 172 -1.13 -8.51 14.70
N ARG A 173 -0.72 -8.27 13.46
CA ARG A 173 0.05 -9.24 12.66
C ARG A 173 1.21 -8.60 11.89
N ALA A 174 2.07 -9.44 11.34
CA ALA A 174 2.96 -9.08 10.23
C ALA A 174 2.66 -9.97 9.03
N HIS A 175 2.46 -9.34 7.87
CA HIS A 175 2.14 -9.98 6.59
C HIS A 175 3.41 -10.06 5.70
N PHE A 176 3.47 -11.06 4.83
CA PHE A 176 4.67 -11.37 4.02
C PHE A 176 4.37 -11.35 2.53
N ASN A 177 4.83 -10.30 1.85
CA ASN A 177 4.62 -10.07 0.44
C ASN A 177 5.89 -10.45 -0.36
N ILE A 178 5.78 -11.43 -1.26
CA ILE A 178 6.93 -12.06 -1.93
C ILE A 178 7.22 -11.40 -3.28
N LEU A 179 8.33 -10.66 -3.33
CA LEU A 179 8.75 -9.88 -4.49
C LEU A 179 9.68 -10.72 -5.40
N ARG A 180 9.45 -10.66 -6.72
CA ARG A 180 10.11 -11.48 -7.76
C ARG A 180 10.34 -10.69 -9.04
#